data_AF-A0A3M2GNE7-F1
#
_entry.id   AF-A0A3M2GNE7-F1
#
_cell.length_a   1.000
_cell.length_b   1.000
_cell.length_c   1.000
_cell.angle_alpha   90.00
_cell.angle_beta   90.00
_cell.angle_gamma   90.00
#
_symmetry.space_group_name_H-M   'P 1'
#
loop_
_entity.id
_entity.type
_entity.pdbx_description
1 polymer ?
#
loop_
_entity_poly.entity_id
_entity_poly.type
_entity_poly.pdbx_seq_one_letter_code
_entity_poly.pdbx_strand_id
1 'polypeptide(L)' 'MHVRVDKQLLKEAMKVGNFKTERGAVEAGLRVLVQLKRQEKIREYRGKLRWEGNPREMRRDT' A
#
# COMPACT_ATOMS: atom_id res chain seq x y z
N MET A 1 -8.71 19.38 -16.86
CA MET A 1 -8.37 17.94 -16.88
C MET A 1 -9.46 17.18 -16.16
N HIS A 2 -10.16 16.28 -16.84
CA HIS A 2 -11.20 15.44 -16.21
C HIS A 2 -10.70 14.00 -16.18
N VAL A 3 -10.49 13.46 -14.98
CA VAL A 3 -10.20 12.04 -14.79
C VAL A 3 -11.55 11.35 -14.61
N ARG A 4 -11.87 10.37 -15.47
CA ARG A 4 -13.05 9.52 -15.24
C ARG A 4 -12.69 8.52 -14.14
N VAL A 5 -13.25 8.73 -12.96
CA VAL A 5 -13.15 7.81 -11.82
C VAL A 5 -14.55 7.28 -11.53
N ASP A 6 -14.64 6.03 -11.14
CA ASP A 6 -15.89 5.46 -10.65
C ASP A 6 -16.41 6.27 -9.44
N LYS A 7 -17.69 6.66 -9.48
CA LYS A 7 -18.27 7.54 -8.46
C LYS A 7 -18.50 6.84 -7.13
N GLN A 8 -18.78 5.54 -7.13
CA GLN A 8 -18.94 4.77 -5.90
C GLN A 8 -17.58 4.63 -5.21
N LEU A 9 -16.54 4.28 -5.96
CA LEU A 9 -15.17 4.20 -5.46
C LEU A 9 -14.71 5.53 -4.86
N LEU A 10 -14.94 6.65 -5.56
CA LEU A 10 -14.54 7.96 -5.08
C LEU A 10 -15.30 8.36 -3.81
N LYS A 11 -16.61 8.08 -3.74
CA LYS A 11 -17.42 8.32 -2.53
C LYS A 11 -16.94 7.50 -1.34
N GLU A 12 -16.62 6.22 -1.56
CA GLU A 12 -16.10 5.36 -0.52
C GLU A 12 -14.74 5.84 -0.02
N ALA A 13 -13.82 6.16 -0.94
CA ALA A 13 -12.51 6.71 -0.60
C ALA A 13 -12.62 8.03 0.17
N MET A 14 -13.53 8.92 -0.23
CA MET A 14 -13.82 10.17 0.49
C MET A 14 -14.37 9.93 1.89
N LYS A 15 -15.29 8.97 2.05
CA LYS A 15 -15.90 8.63 3.35
C LYS A 15 -14.88 7.99 4.28
N VAL A 16 -14.14 6.98 3.83
CA VAL A 16 -13.17 6.23 4.63
C VAL A 16 -11.96 7.09 4.96
N GLY A 17 -11.46 7.87 3.99
CA GLY A 17 -10.31 8.76 4.17
C GLY A 17 -10.66 10.14 4.72
N ASN A 18 -11.93 10.39 5.04
CA ASN A 18 -12.44 11.65 5.59
C ASN A 18 -12.05 12.90 4.75
N PHE A 19 -12.05 12.76 3.42
CA PHE A 19 -11.63 13.82 2.51
C PHE A 19 -12.77 14.81 2.22
N LYS A 20 -12.45 16.10 2.26
CA LYS A 20 -13.38 17.19 1.92
C LYS A 20 -13.54 17.41 0.42
N THR A 21 -12.59 16.95 -0.39
CA THR A 21 -12.57 17.17 -1.85
C THR A 21 -12.18 15.91 -2.61
N GLU A 22 -12.76 15.74 -3.79
CA GLU A 22 -12.42 14.64 -4.72
C GLU A 22 -10.94 14.65 -5.09
N ARG A 23 -10.38 15.84 -5.36
CA ARG A 23 -8.95 16.02 -5.65
C ARG A 23 -8.08 15.51 -4.51
N GLY A 24 -8.45 15.79 -3.26
CA GLY A 24 -7.71 15.33 -2.08
C GLY A 24 -7.69 13.81 -1.99
N ALA A 25 -8.83 13.15 -2.21
CA ALA A 25 -8.92 11.70 -2.23
C ALA A 25 -8.07 11.07 -3.35
N VAL A 26 -8.15 11.63 -4.57
CA VAL A 26 -7.35 11.16 -5.72
C VAL A 26 -5.85 11.34 -5.46
N GLU A 27 -5.42 12.50 -4.95
CA GLU A 27 -4.01 12.75 -4.68
C GLU A 27 -3.47 11.81 -3.59
N ALA A 28 -4.24 11.58 -2.53
CA ALA A 28 -3.88 10.63 -1.48
C ALA A 28 -3.73 9.21 -2.05
N GLY A 29 -4.68 8.75 -2.87
CA GLY A 29 -4.61 7.44 -3.53
C GLY A 29 -3.38 7.30 -4.43
N LEU A 30 -3.05 8.33 -5.21
CA LEU A 30 -1.85 8.34 -6.06
C LEU A 30 -0.56 8.27 -5.25
N ARG A 31 -0.46 8.99 -4.12
CA ARG A 31 0.71 8.92 -3.23
C ARG A 31 0.90 7.51 -2.68
N VAL A 32 -0.17 6.87 -2.20
CA VAL A 32 -0.12 5.49 -1.71
C VAL A 32 0.30 4.53 -2.82
N LEU A 33 -0.26 4.64 -4.02
CA LEU A 33 0.12 3.80 -5.15
C LEU A 33 1.62 3.90 -5.47
N VAL A 34 2.16 5.13 -5.54
CA VAL A 34 3.59 5.35 -5.78
C VAL A 34 4.43 4.73 -4.66
N GLN A 35 4.03 4.88 -3.40
CA GLN A 35 4.73 4.30 -2.27
C GLN A 35 4.76 2.76 -2.36
N LEU A 36 3.62 2.12 -2.64
CA LEU A 36 3.54 0.68 -2.81
C LEU A 36 4.43 0.19 -3.96
N LYS A 37 4.42 0.89 -5.10
CA LYS A 37 5.29 0.54 -6.24
C LYS A 37 6.78 0.70 -5.95
N ARG A 38 7.18 1.69 -5.14
CA ARG A 38 8.57 1.81 -4.70
C ARG A 38 8.99 0.64 -3.81
N GLN A 39 8.09 0.18 -2.94
CA GLN A 39 8.34 -0.95 -2.04
C GLN A 39 8.33 -2.30 -2.76
N GLU A 40 7.70 -2.42 -3.93
CA GLU A 40 7.66 -3.68 -4.70
C GLU A 40 9.04 -4.25 -5.04
N LYS A 41 10.08 -3.42 -5.15
CA LYS A 41 11.48 -3.88 -5.35
C LYS A 41 11.94 -4.88 -4.30
N ILE A 42 11.44 -4.79 -3.06
CA ILE A 42 11.79 -5.77 -2.01
C ILE A 42 11.35 -7.20 -2.39
N ARG A 43 10.33 -7.34 -3.24
CA ARG A 43 9.85 -8.64 -3.72
C ARG A 43 10.89 -9.36 -4.59
N GLU A 44 11.81 -8.63 -5.23
CA GLU A 44 12.89 -9.20 -6.04
C GLU A 44 13.88 -10.03 -5.22
N TYR A 45 13.93 -9.80 -3.91
CA TYR A 45 14.81 -10.49 -2.97
C TYR A 45 14.17 -11.73 -2.31
N ARG A 46 12.91 -12.05 -2.63
CA ARG A 46 12.24 -13.26 -2.14
C ARG A 46 13.01 -14.51 -2.57
N GLY A 47 13.36 -15.36 -1.60
CA GLY A 47 14.14 -16.59 -1.83
C GLY A 47 15.62 -16.37 -2.18
N LYS A 48 16.08 -15.11 -2.30
CA LYS A 48 17.48 -14.77 -2.60
C LYS A 48 18.28 -14.37 -1.36
N LEU A 49 17.61 -13.90 -0.31
CA LEU A 49 18.27 -13.54 0.95
C LEU A 49 18.53 -14.79 1.77
N ARG A 50 19.78 -14.95 2.21
CA ARG A 50 20.16 -15.98 3.17
C ARG A 50 19.62 -15.57 4.53
N TRP A 51 18.73 -16.38 5.10
CA TRP A 51 18.22 -16.17 6.44
C TRP A 51 19.30 -16.56 7.46
N GLU A 52 19.69 -15.64 8.34
CA GLU A 52 20.59 -15.91 9.46
C GLU A 52 19.76 -16.04 10.74
N GLY A 53 19.85 -17.19 11.42
CA GLY A 53 19.07 -17.53 12.62
C GLY A 53 18.25 -18.81 12.45
N ASN A 54 18.03 -19.56 13.54
CA ASN A 54 17.25 -20.80 13.52
C ASN A 54 15.74 -20.51 13.64
N PRO A 55 14.92 -20.77 12.60
CA PRO A 55 13.48 -20.49 12.64
C PRO A 55 12.70 -21.31 13.68
N ARG A 56 13.31 -22.36 14.25
CA ARG A 56 12.74 -23.14 15.35
C ARG A 56 13.04 -22.55 16.73
N GLU A 57 14.04 -21.68 16.86
CA GLU A 57 14.37 -21.00 18.12
C GLU A 57 13.52 -19.73 18.25
N MET A 58 13.39 -18.95 17.18
CA MET A 58 12.54 -17.75 17.14
C MET A 58 11.04 -18.02 17.38
N ARG A 59 10.59 -19.28 17.28
CA ARG A 59 9.20 -19.70 17.51
C ARG A 59 8.94 -20.22 18.92
N ARG A 60 9.97 -20.30 19.79
CA ARG A 60 9.84 -20.82 21.15
C ARG A 60 9.67 -19.75 22.22
N ASP A 61 9.69 -18.48 21.86
CA ASP A 61 9.25 -17.40 22.74
C ASP A 61 7.71 -17.36 22.72
N THR A 62 7.08 -18.19 23.55
CA THR A 62 5.67 -18.11 23.95
C THR A 62 5.55 -18.47 25.41
#